data_AF-A0A1Z8MD30-F1
#
_entry.id   AF-A0A1Z8MD30-F1
#
_cell.length_a   1.000
_cell.length_b   1.000
_cell.length_c   1.000
_cell.angle_alpha   90.00
_cell.angle_beta   90.00
_cell.angle_gamma   90.00
#
_symmetry.space_group_name_H-M   'P 1'
#
loop_
_entity.id
_entity.type
_entity.pdbx_description
1 polymer ?
#
loop_
_entity_poly.entity_id
_entity_poly.type
_entity_poly.pdbx_seq_one_letter_code
_entity_poly.pdbx_strand_id
1 'polypeptide(L)'
;MTETSMPPIDAEPQGKWVQRWKESHASLLILFAVIIIVIRLVQITFAPPETTQDNAPAALPLPDQSSAVINAPNQPSDPADFKPLQDGDAAGPAMMKFDEDGTPVLPPGTMVIQVSTSKSSDQGPIRVAIYDSPDAFGSEATPLLNKTLQPVEGFVFWAVELSRLPSTFAIGAYHDLDSNKRLNRALFNKPTEPYGFSNGVYSAPSESSYAEAMLKRPAASQLVKLHVH
;
A
#
# COMPACT_ATOMS: atom_id res chain seq x y z
N MET A 1 10.23 -26.96 -70.52
CA MET A 1 9.47 -26.88 -69.26
C MET A 1 10.03 -27.96 -68.35
N THR A 2 10.88 -27.57 -67.41
CA THR A 2 11.56 -28.50 -66.49
C THR A 2 11.19 -28.08 -65.08
N GLU A 3 10.33 -28.87 -64.44
CA GLU A 3 10.01 -28.77 -63.02
C GLU A 3 11.25 -29.08 -62.18
N THR A 4 11.62 -28.15 -61.31
CA THR A 4 12.65 -28.35 -60.29
C THR A 4 12.04 -29.10 -59.11
N SER A 5 12.42 -30.36 -58.95
CA SER A 5 12.08 -31.21 -57.80
C SER A 5 12.80 -30.71 -56.54
N MET A 6 12.03 -30.53 -55.46
CA MET A 6 12.49 -30.08 -54.14
C MET A 6 12.91 -31.30 -53.30
N PRO A 7 14.05 -31.26 -52.57
CA PRO A 7 14.49 -32.42 -51.78
C PRO A 7 13.64 -32.61 -50.52
N PRO A 8 13.55 -33.84 -49.97
CA PRO A 8 12.77 -34.13 -48.78
C PRO A 8 13.39 -33.47 -47.54
N ILE A 9 12.53 -33.00 -46.63
CA ILE A 9 12.95 -32.47 -45.32
C ILE A 9 13.14 -33.65 -44.37
N ASP A 10 14.38 -33.86 -43.96
CA ASP A 10 14.78 -34.89 -43.02
C ASP A 10 14.21 -34.57 -41.63
N ALA A 11 13.43 -35.49 -41.06
CA ALA A 11 12.95 -35.39 -39.69
C ALA A 11 14.06 -35.78 -38.70
N GLU A 12 14.58 -34.80 -37.96
CA GLU A 12 15.53 -35.00 -36.86
C GLU A 12 14.89 -35.73 -35.65
N PRO A 13 15.65 -36.59 -34.93
CA PRO A 13 15.11 -37.45 -33.87
C PRO A 13 14.86 -36.68 -32.56
N GLN A 14 13.59 -36.69 -32.11
CA GLN A 14 13.12 -36.07 -30.87
C GLN A 14 13.60 -36.81 -29.60
N GLY A 15 14.90 -36.73 -29.29
CA GLY A 15 15.46 -37.46 -28.13
C GLY A 15 16.44 -36.69 -27.24
N LYS A 16 17.03 -35.58 -27.70
CA LYS A 16 18.15 -34.95 -26.96
C LYS A 16 17.78 -33.75 -26.08
N TRP A 17 16.58 -33.19 -26.20
CA TRP A 17 16.19 -31.97 -25.48
C TRP A 17 15.67 -32.21 -24.06
N VAL A 18 15.12 -33.40 -23.78
CA VAL A 18 14.47 -33.70 -22.48
C VAL A 18 15.48 -34.06 -21.39
N GLN A 19 16.70 -34.51 -21.74
CA GLN A 19 17.71 -34.88 -20.74
C GLN A 19 18.47 -33.66 -20.17
N ARG A 20 18.71 -32.60 -20.94
CA ARG A 20 19.48 -31.43 -20.48
C ARG A 20 18.72 -30.55 -19.47
N TRP A 21 17.39 -30.68 -19.36
CA TRP A 21 16.58 -29.89 -18.42
C TRP A 21 16.55 -30.49 -17.00
N LYS A 22 16.79 -31.80 -16.86
CA LYS A 22 16.71 -32.53 -15.59
C LYS A 22 17.94 -32.37 -14.69
N GLU A 23 19.11 -32.04 -15.24
CA GLU A 23 20.36 -32.04 -14.48
C GLU A 23 20.73 -30.68 -13.87
N SER A 24 20.26 -29.55 -14.45
CA SER A 24 20.58 -28.21 -13.93
C SER A 24 19.64 -27.73 -12.82
N HIS A 25 18.40 -28.20 -12.76
CA HIS A 25 17.41 -27.72 -11.77
C HIS A 25 17.44 -28.53 -10.47
N ALA A 26 17.83 -29.80 -10.53
CA ALA A 26 17.89 -30.67 -9.35
C ALA A 26 19.01 -30.24 -8.37
N SER A 27 20.19 -29.89 -8.88
CA SER A 27 21.32 -29.46 -8.05
C SER A 27 21.07 -28.15 -7.32
N LEU A 28 20.35 -27.20 -7.95
CA LEU A 28 20.05 -25.90 -7.35
C LEU A 28 19.01 -26.02 -6.23
N LEU A 29 18.02 -26.91 -6.39
CA LEU A 29 17.03 -27.20 -5.34
C LEU A 29 17.66 -27.93 -4.13
N ILE A 30 18.58 -28.87 -4.36
CA ILE A 30 19.29 -29.55 -3.26
C ILE A 30 20.18 -28.56 -2.51
N LEU A 31 20.91 -27.68 -3.22
CA LEU A 31 21.72 -26.63 -2.60
C LEU A 31 20.85 -25.68 -1.74
N PHE A 32 19.69 -25.27 -2.27
CA PHE A 32 18.74 -24.43 -1.55
C PHE A 32 18.20 -25.10 -0.28
N ALA A 33 17.85 -26.39 -0.35
CA ALA A 33 17.35 -27.14 0.81
C ALA A 33 18.42 -27.28 1.91
N VAL A 34 19.68 -27.53 1.55
CA VAL A 34 20.79 -27.62 2.52
C VAL A 34 21.02 -26.28 3.22
N ILE A 35 20.95 -25.16 2.50
CA ILE A 35 21.10 -23.81 3.08
C ILE A 35 20.02 -23.55 4.14
N ILE A 36 18.76 -23.91 3.88
CA ILE A 36 17.68 -23.74 4.86
C ILE A 36 17.92 -24.58 6.13
N ILE A 37 18.39 -25.82 5.97
CA ILE A 37 18.66 -26.72 7.10
C ILE A 37 19.81 -26.17 7.97
N VAL A 38 20.87 -25.64 7.36
CA VAL A 38 21.98 -25.01 8.10
C VAL A 38 21.51 -23.76 8.85
N ILE A 39 20.71 -22.90 8.22
CA ILE A 39 20.15 -21.70 8.87
C ILE A 39 19.27 -22.10 10.06
N ARG A 40 18.46 -23.15 9.93
CA ARG A 40 17.61 -23.67 11.02
C ARG A 40 18.43 -24.24 12.18
N LEU A 41 19.52 -24.95 11.90
CA LEU A 41 20.43 -25.48 12.94
C LEU A 41 21.12 -24.35 13.72
N VAL A 42 21.54 -23.29 13.03
CA VAL A 42 22.18 -22.12 13.66
C VAL A 42 21.25 -21.39 14.64
N GLN A 43 19.94 -21.30 14.36
CA GLN A 43 19.02 -20.66 15.30
C GLN A 43 18.76 -21.47 16.58
N ILE A 44 18.93 -22.80 16.54
CA ILE A 44 18.73 -23.66 17.71
C ILE A 44 19.91 -23.53 18.69
N THR A 45 21.14 -23.31 18.21
CA THR A 45 22.32 -23.23 19.10
C THR A 45 22.50 -21.86 19.77
N PHE A 46 21.79 -20.82 19.34
CA PHE A 46 21.95 -19.44 19.83
C PHE A 46 20.71 -18.86 20.53
N ALA A 47 19.72 -19.67 20.91
CA ALA A 47 18.62 -19.20 21.75
C ALA A 47 19.13 -18.94 23.19
N PRO A 48 19.04 -17.71 23.74
CA PRO A 48 19.38 -17.45 25.14
C PRO A 48 18.36 -18.14 26.07
N PRO A 49 18.75 -18.61 27.26
CA PRO A 49 17.83 -19.27 28.18
C PRO A 49 16.76 -18.28 28.66
N GLU A 50 15.50 -18.71 28.63
CA GLU A 50 14.37 -17.97 29.21
C GLU A 50 14.67 -17.63 30.66
N THR A 51 14.65 -16.34 30.98
CA THR A 51 14.91 -15.86 32.34
C THR A 51 13.61 -15.96 33.12
N THR A 52 13.46 -17.04 33.90
CA THR A 52 12.41 -17.15 34.91
C THR A 52 12.60 -16.04 35.95
N GLN A 53 11.69 -15.06 35.95
CA GLN A 53 11.66 -14.00 36.94
C GLN A 53 11.01 -14.52 38.22
N ASP A 54 11.81 -15.21 39.04
CA ASP A 54 11.50 -15.50 40.42
C ASP A 54 12.43 -14.65 41.29
N ASN A 55 11.84 -13.77 42.11
CA ASN A 55 12.39 -13.02 43.27
C ASN A 55 11.75 -11.63 43.38
N ALA A 56 10.60 -11.54 44.06
CA ALA A 56 10.10 -10.30 44.64
C ALA A 56 10.43 -10.26 46.14
N PRO A 57 11.17 -9.26 46.65
CA PRO A 57 11.22 -9.02 48.08
C PRO A 57 10.05 -8.13 48.54
N ALA A 58 9.39 -8.63 49.60
CA ALA A 58 8.50 -8.01 50.58
C ALA A 58 7.98 -6.57 50.35
N ALA A 59 6.65 -6.46 50.36
CA ALA A 59 5.89 -5.21 50.46
C ALA A 59 6.18 -4.46 51.76
N LEU A 60 6.44 -3.14 51.64
CA LEU A 60 6.25 -2.17 52.71
C LEU A 60 4.93 -1.41 52.46
N PRO A 61 4.06 -1.21 53.47
CA PRO A 61 2.80 -0.53 53.28
C PRO A 61 3.01 0.99 53.36
N LEU A 62 2.47 1.72 52.38
CA LEU A 62 2.37 3.19 52.41
C LEU A 62 0.95 3.64 52.00
N PRO A 63 0.54 4.83 52.44
CA PRO A 63 -0.73 5.03 53.12
C PRO A 63 -1.89 5.33 52.16
N ASP A 64 -3.09 5.08 52.69
CA ASP A 64 -4.37 5.53 52.16
C ASP A 64 -4.31 7.01 51.75
N GLN A 65 -4.61 7.27 50.48
CA GLN A 65 -4.85 8.59 49.92
C GLN A 65 -6.14 8.53 49.10
N SER A 66 -7.22 8.11 49.74
CA SER A 66 -8.49 8.79 49.54
C SER A 66 -8.29 10.29 49.78
N SER A 67 -8.64 11.12 48.79
CA SER A 67 -8.67 12.59 48.79
C SER A 67 -7.49 13.30 48.10
N ALA A 68 -7.47 13.31 46.77
CA ALA A 68 -7.02 14.47 46.00
C ALA A 68 -7.72 14.49 44.63
N VAL A 69 -8.94 15.04 44.64
CA VAL A 69 -9.68 15.45 43.44
C VAL A 69 -8.90 16.60 42.79
N ILE A 70 -8.31 16.34 41.63
CA ILE A 70 -7.95 17.39 40.66
C ILE A 70 -8.73 17.13 39.39
N ASN A 71 -9.73 17.99 39.18
CA ASN A 71 -10.57 18.08 38.01
C ASN A 71 -9.73 18.23 36.73
N ALA A 72 -9.86 17.28 35.81
CA ALA A 72 -9.69 17.50 34.38
C ALA A 72 -10.95 16.96 33.67
N PRO A 73 -11.46 17.65 32.63
CA PRO A 73 -12.87 17.55 32.24
C PRO A 73 -13.19 16.29 31.43
N ASN A 74 -14.19 15.55 31.91
CA ASN A 74 -15.12 14.66 31.20
C ASN A 74 -14.54 13.74 30.10
N GLN A 75 -14.06 12.57 30.52
CA GLN A 75 -14.21 11.36 29.72
C GLN A 75 -15.63 10.81 29.96
N PRO A 76 -16.49 10.64 28.94
CA PRO A 76 -17.82 10.06 29.14
C PRO A 76 -17.68 8.60 29.57
N SER A 77 -18.21 8.27 30.75
CA SER A 77 -18.17 6.93 31.35
C SER A 77 -19.41 6.10 31.01
N ASP A 78 -20.25 6.56 30.08
CA ASP A 78 -21.48 5.89 29.67
C ASP A 78 -21.33 5.37 28.22
N PRO A 79 -21.46 4.05 27.94
CA PRO A 79 -21.41 3.53 26.57
C PRO A 79 -22.54 4.05 25.66
N ALA A 80 -23.53 4.75 26.21
CA ALA A 80 -24.55 5.46 25.46
C ALA A 80 -24.16 6.89 25.02
N ASP A 81 -23.06 7.45 25.56
CA ASP A 81 -22.53 8.79 25.19
C ASP A 81 -21.53 8.75 24.02
N PHE A 82 -21.24 7.56 23.49
CA PHE A 82 -20.76 7.45 22.12
C PHE A 82 -21.92 7.83 21.19
N LYS A 83 -22.10 9.13 20.96
CA LYS A 83 -22.66 9.56 19.68
C LYS A 83 -21.67 9.03 18.64
N PRO A 84 -22.05 8.08 17.76
CA PRO A 84 -21.20 7.74 16.65
C PRO A 84 -20.82 9.07 16.00
N LEU A 85 -19.54 9.26 15.68
CA LEU A 85 -19.22 10.19 14.60
C LEU A 85 -20.22 9.83 13.52
N GLN A 86 -21.13 10.76 13.22
CA GLN A 86 -22.15 10.47 12.23
C GLN A 86 -21.36 10.03 11.02
N ASP A 87 -21.59 8.79 10.59
CA ASP A 87 -21.24 8.28 9.28
C ASP A 87 -22.07 9.07 8.24
N GLY A 88 -21.98 10.40 8.29
CA GLY A 88 -22.43 11.35 7.30
C GLY A 88 -21.27 11.54 6.34
N ASP A 89 -20.94 10.47 5.65
CA ASP A 89 -20.43 10.40 4.28
C ASP A 89 -20.14 8.92 4.00
N ALA A 90 -21.16 8.09 4.18
CA ALA A 90 -21.25 6.76 3.59
C ALA A 90 -21.25 6.89 2.05
N ALA A 91 -20.08 7.16 1.50
CA ALA A 91 -19.74 6.92 0.11
C ALA A 91 -18.43 6.11 0.11
N GLY A 92 -18.49 4.89 0.64
CA GLY A 92 -17.94 3.77 -0.14
C GLY A 92 -18.60 3.83 -1.52
N PRO A 93 -17.85 3.58 -2.60
CA PRO A 93 -18.04 4.26 -3.90
C PRO A 93 -19.51 4.47 -4.18
N ALA A 94 -19.99 5.72 -3.99
CA ALA A 94 -21.14 6.17 -4.74
C ALA A 94 -20.70 5.92 -6.18
N MET A 95 -21.24 4.87 -6.79
CA MET A 95 -20.77 4.33 -8.05
C MET A 95 -20.55 5.52 -8.97
N MET A 96 -19.28 5.77 -9.29
CA MET A 96 -18.93 6.88 -10.15
C MET A 96 -19.79 6.68 -11.39
N LYS A 97 -20.68 7.63 -11.66
CA LYS A 97 -21.59 7.48 -12.79
C LYS A 97 -20.73 7.49 -14.04
N PHE A 98 -21.02 6.59 -14.97
CA PHE A 98 -20.39 6.58 -16.28
C PHE A 98 -21.45 6.93 -17.31
N ASP A 99 -21.08 7.75 -18.29
CA ASP A 99 -21.90 8.02 -19.47
C ASP A 99 -21.96 6.76 -20.36
N GLU A 100 -22.82 6.78 -21.39
CA GLU A 100 -23.03 5.64 -22.30
C GLU A 100 -21.75 5.21 -23.04
N ASP A 101 -20.78 6.11 -23.18
CA ASP A 101 -19.47 5.88 -23.78
C ASP A 101 -18.41 5.36 -22.77
N GLY A 102 -18.80 5.16 -21.50
CA GLY A 102 -17.90 4.75 -20.43
C GLY A 102 -17.09 5.88 -19.81
N THR A 103 -17.37 7.14 -20.14
CA THR A 103 -16.70 8.30 -19.55
C THR A 103 -17.22 8.54 -18.13
N PRO A 104 -16.35 8.70 -17.12
CA PRO A 104 -16.80 9.02 -15.77
C PRO A 104 -17.43 10.42 -15.69
N VAL A 105 -18.69 10.50 -15.29
CA VAL A 105 -19.43 11.73 -15.00
C VAL A 105 -18.89 12.33 -13.71
N LEU A 106 -18.29 13.51 -13.81
CA LEU A 106 -17.70 14.21 -12.68
C LEU A 106 -18.77 15.03 -11.94
N PRO A 107 -18.97 14.83 -10.63
CA PRO A 107 -19.83 15.71 -9.85
C PRO A 107 -19.36 17.18 -9.95
N PRO A 108 -20.27 18.17 -10.02
CA PRO A 108 -19.89 19.58 -10.07
C PRO A 108 -19.04 20.00 -8.87
N GLY A 109 -18.01 20.81 -9.11
CA GLY A 109 -17.13 21.30 -8.06
C GLY A 109 -16.26 20.24 -7.39
N THR A 110 -15.95 19.13 -8.07
CA THR A 110 -15.13 18.04 -7.53
C THR A 110 -13.94 17.69 -8.39
N MET A 111 -12.81 17.42 -7.76
CA MET A 111 -11.71 16.68 -8.37
C MET A 111 -11.90 15.19 -8.08
N VAL A 112 -11.87 14.36 -9.11
CA VAL A 112 -11.93 12.91 -8.93
C VAL A 112 -10.56 12.33 -9.19
N ILE A 113 -10.04 11.62 -8.19
CA ILE A 113 -8.74 10.93 -8.25
C ILE A 113 -9.02 9.49 -8.65
N GLN A 114 -8.52 9.08 -9.82
CA GLN A 114 -8.48 7.69 -10.24
C GLN A 114 -7.08 7.15 -10.00
N VAL A 115 -6.96 6.12 -9.17
CA VAL A 115 -5.70 5.40 -8.97
C VAL A 115 -5.81 4.02 -9.58
N SER A 116 -4.80 3.64 -10.37
CA SER A 116 -4.62 2.30 -10.92
C SER A 116 -3.39 1.65 -10.32
N THR A 117 -3.39 0.31 -10.20
CA THR A 117 -2.26 -0.44 -9.64
C THR A 117 -1.70 -1.46 -10.63
N SER A 118 -0.38 -1.65 -10.61
CA SER A 118 0.31 -2.71 -11.35
C SER A 118 -0.04 -4.13 -10.87
N LYS A 119 -0.61 -4.23 -9.66
CA LYS A 119 -0.99 -5.47 -8.96
C LYS A 119 -2.50 -5.65 -8.92
N SER A 120 -3.15 -5.58 -10.08
CA SER A 120 -4.62 -5.58 -10.20
C SER A 120 -5.31 -6.87 -9.77
N SER A 121 -4.58 -7.99 -9.73
CA SER A 121 -5.07 -9.29 -9.25
C SER A 121 -4.91 -9.50 -7.75
N ASP A 122 -4.07 -8.70 -7.10
CA ASP A 122 -3.79 -8.84 -5.68
C ASP A 122 -4.89 -8.19 -4.84
N GLN A 123 -5.04 -8.72 -3.62
CA GLN A 123 -5.99 -8.20 -2.63
C GLN A 123 -5.29 -7.16 -1.76
N GLY A 124 -6.08 -6.22 -1.22
CA GLY A 124 -5.57 -5.16 -0.36
C GLY A 124 -6.15 -3.80 -0.75
N PRO A 125 -6.32 -2.88 0.21
CA PRO A 125 -6.82 -1.56 -0.12
C PRO A 125 -5.75 -0.70 -0.80
N ILE A 126 -6.18 0.21 -1.67
CA ILE A 126 -5.36 1.34 -2.10
C ILE A 126 -5.60 2.50 -1.13
N ARG A 127 -4.51 3.04 -0.61
CA ARG A 127 -4.50 4.23 0.26
C ARG A 127 -4.10 5.42 -0.58
N VAL A 128 -4.91 6.47 -0.53
CA VAL A 128 -4.71 7.70 -1.29
C VAL A 128 -4.62 8.87 -0.30
N ALA A 129 -3.67 9.76 -0.51
CA ALA A 129 -3.40 10.91 0.34
C ALA A 129 -3.14 12.16 -0.49
N ILE A 130 -3.52 13.31 0.08
CA ILE A 130 -3.28 14.65 -0.47
C ILE A 130 -2.37 15.40 0.50
N TYR A 131 -1.33 16.03 -0.02
CA TYR A 131 -0.29 16.72 0.74
C TYR A 131 -0.22 18.19 0.32
N ASP A 132 -0.16 19.08 1.29
CA ASP A 132 -0.11 20.53 1.12
C ASP A 132 1.27 21.14 1.42
N SER A 133 2.23 20.30 1.80
CA SER A 133 3.59 20.71 2.16
C SER A 133 4.61 19.61 1.89
N PRO A 134 5.90 19.97 1.67
CA PRO A 134 6.98 19.00 1.55
C PRO A 134 7.20 18.20 2.84
N ASP A 135 6.98 18.80 4.01
CA ASP A 135 7.16 18.12 5.31
C ASP A 135 6.14 16.99 5.53
N ALA A 136 4.91 17.16 5.04
CA ALA A 136 3.89 16.12 5.08
C ALA A 136 4.08 15.06 3.99
N PHE A 137 4.83 15.34 2.93
CA PHE A 137 4.84 14.54 1.72
C PHE A 137 5.34 13.11 1.96
N GLY A 138 4.49 12.13 1.62
CA GLY A 138 4.78 10.71 1.82
C GLY A 138 4.65 10.22 3.26
N SER A 139 4.22 11.08 4.19
CA SER A 139 3.89 10.70 5.57
C SER A 139 2.51 10.06 5.65
N GLU A 140 2.42 8.93 6.35
CA GLU A 140 1.14 8.28 6.67
C GLU A 140 0.36 9.02 7.77
N ALA A 141 1.08 9.78 8.61
CA ALA A 141 0.51 10.39 9.83
C ALA A 141 0.00 11.81 9.62
N THR A 142 0.52 12.53 8.63
CA THR A 142 0.29 13.97 8.47
C THR A 142 -0.24 14.42 7.09
N PRO A 143 -0.97 13.62 6.30
CA PRO A 143 -1.57 14.13 5.07
C PRO A 143 -2.69 15.14 5.37
N LEU A 144 -2.92 16.10 4.48
CA LEU A 144 -4.05 17.04 4.58
C LEU A 144 -5.39 16.29 4.51
N LEU A 145 -5.51 15.36 3.55
CA LEU A 145 -6.66 14.46 3.39
C LEU A 145 -6.15 13.06 3.06
N ASN A 146 -6.84 12.02 3.53
CA ASN A 146 -6.57 10.65 3.11
C ASN A 146 -7.85 9.81 3.01
N LYS A 147 -7.79 8.73 2.23
CA LYS A 147 -8.86 7.73 2.14
C LYS A 147 -8.27 6.34 1.85
N THR A 148 -8.90 5.31 2.42
CA THR A 148 -8.62 3.89 2.14
C THR A 148 -9.77 3.35 1.27
N LEU A 149 -9.44 2.73 0.14
CA LEU A 149 -10.40 2.31 -0.87
C LEU A 149 -10.09 0.88 -1.32
N GLN A 150 -11.12 0.06 -1.51
CA GLN A 150 -10.95 -1.28 -2.07
C GLN A 150 -10.90 -1.19 -3.60
N PRO A 151 -9.84 -1.70 -4.26
CA PRO A 151 -9.76 -1.69 -5.71
C PRO A 151 -10.80 -2.63 -6.33
N VAL A 152 -11.41 -2.18 -7.43
CA VAL A 152 -12.25 -3.00 -8.30
C VAL A 152 -11.55 -3.02 -9.66
N GLU A 153 -11.21 -4.22 -10.13
CA GLU A 153 -10.45 -4.43 -11.39
C GLU A 153 -9.13 -3.62 -11.43
N GLY A 154 -8.49 -3.44 -10.28
CA GLY A 154 -7.24 -2.68 -10.16
C GLY A 154 -7.39 -1.16 -10.13
N PHE A 155 -8.61 -0.63 -9.99
CA PHE A 155 -8.88 0.81 -9.91
C PHE A 155 -9.58 1.21 -8.61
N VAL A 156 -9.26 2.40 -8.11
CA VAL A 156 -10.07 3.11 -7.12
C VAL A 156 -10.38 4.52 -7.59
N PHE A 157 -11.52 5.05 -7.13
CA PHE A 157 -11.96 6.42 -7.40
C PHE A 157 -12.26 7.15 -6.10
N TRP A 158 -11.76 8.39 -6.00
CA TRP A 158 -12.04 9.27 -4.88
C TRP A 158 -12.47 10.65 -5.36
N ALA A 159 -13.73 11.02 -5.13
CA ALA A 159 -14.20 12.38 -5.32
C ALA A 159 -13.85 13.26 -4.11
N VAL A 160 -13.23 14.41 -4.38
CA VAL A 160 -12.84 15.42 -3.40
C VAL A 160 -13.38 16.77 -3.84
N GLU A 161 -14.11 17.46 -2.96
CA GLU A 161 -14.61 18.81 -3.25
C GLU A 161 -13.44 19.79 -3.44
N LEU A 162 -13.54 20.65 -4.46
CA LEU A 162 -12.50 21.64 -4.75
C LEU A 162 -12.32 22.65 -3.62
N SER A 163 -13.37 22.95 -2.87
CA SER A 163 -13.36 23.81 -1.67
C SER A 163 -12.41 23.30 -0.58
N ARG A 164 -12.17 21.98 -0.51
CA ARG A 164 -11.30 21.33 0.48
C ARG A 164 -9.84 21.28 0.07
N LEU A 165 -9.52 21.65 -1.17
CA LEU A 165 -8.17 21.60 -1.71
C LEU A 165 -7.48 22.97 -1.57
N PRO A 166 -6.19 23.02 -1.18
CA PRO A 166 -5.39 24.23 -1.25
C PRO A 166 -5.13 24.61 -2.72
N SER A 167 -4.54 25.79 -2.98
CA SER A 167 -4.23 26.22 -4.35
C SER A 167 -3.26 25.28 -5.08
N THR A 168 -2.35 24.67 -4.33
CA THR A 168 -1.35 23.72 -4.80
C THR A 168 -1.22 22.57 -3.81
N PHE A 169 -1.10 21.36 -4.31
CA PHE A 169 -0.98 20.14 -3.51
C PHE A 169 -0.30 19.04 -4.33
N ALA A 170 0.11 17.96 -3.67
CA ALA A 170 0.50 16.71 -4.33
C ALA A 170 -0.44 15.57 -3.90
N ILE A 171 -0.59 14.57 -4.74
CA ILE A 171 -1.32 13.33 -4.44
C ILE A 171 -0.30 12.20 -4.33
N GLY A 172 -0.44 11.34 -3.33
CA GLY A 172 0.28 10.07 -3.26
C GLY A 172 -0.68 8.91 -3.05
N ALA A 173 -0.30 7.73 -3.54
CA ALA A 173 -1.02 6.51 -3.22
C ALA A 173 -0.07 5.32 -3.08
N TYR A 174 -0.55 4.30 -2.37
CA TYR A 174 0.07 2.97 -2.36
C TYR A 174 -0.97 1.86 -2.22
N HIS A 175 -0.62 0.67 -2.71
CA HIS A 175 -1.42 -0.54 -2.59
C HIS A 175 -0.93 -1.34 -1.37
N ASP A 176 -1.70 -1.30 -0.30
CA ASP A 176 -1.44 -1.93 1.01
C ASP A 176 -1.80 -3.42 0.90
N LEU A 177 -0.85 -4.24 0.42
CA LEU A 177 -1.09 -5.63 0.03
C LEU A 177 -1.34 -6.55 1.23
N ASP A 178 -0.82 -6.17 2.40
CA ASP A 178 -0.99 -6.93 3.65
C ASP A 178 -1.98 -6.29 4.63
N SER A 179 -2.61 -5.17 4.25
CA SER A 179 -3.60 -4.44 5.04
C SER A 179 -3.09 -3.91 6.39
N ASN A 180 -1.78 -3.65 6.51
CA ASN A 180 -1.16 -3.20 7.74
C ASN A 180 -1.21 -1.67 7.94
N LYS A 181 -1.79 -0.95 6.98
CA LYS A 181 -1.95 0.51 6.95
C LYS A 181 -0.68 1.32 6.72
N ARG A 182 0.39 0.68 6.28
CA ARG A 182 1.70 1.28 6.10
C ARG A 182 2.25 0.90 4.73
N LEU A 183 3.07 1.77 4.16
CA LEU A 183 3.85 1.40 2.99
C LEU A 183 5.00 0.50 3.44
N ASN A 184 4.94 -0.77 3.07
CA ASN A 184 5.96 -1.74 3.42
C ASN A 184 7.31 -1.44 2.77
N ARG A 185 8.39 -1.69 3.51
CA ARG A 185 9.76 -1.38 3.10
C ARG A 185 10.72 -2.51 3.44
N ALA A 186 11.66 -2.77 2.53
CA ALA A 186 12.76 -3.70 2.71
C ALA A 186 14.01 -3.02 3.31
N LEU A 187 15.13 -3.75 3.31
CA LEU A 187 16.46 -3.21 3.60
C LEU A 187 16.73 -1.92 2.79
N PHE A 188 17.39 -0.96 3.43
CA PHE A 188 17.63 0.38 2.89
C PHE A 188 16.37 1.20 2.60
N ASN A 189 15.26 0.94 3.32
CA ASN A 189 14.03 1.75 3.30
C ASN A 189 13.32 1.79 1.93
N LYS A 190 13.61 0.82 1.06
CA LYS A 190 13.03 0.71 -0.28
C LYS A 190 11.59 0.17 -0.19
N PRO A 191 10.59 0.85 -0.77
CA PRO A 191 9.23 0.33 -0.85
C PRO A 191 9.16 -1.04 -1.51
N THR A 192 8.37 -1.95 -0.94
CA THR A 192 8.09 -3.30 -1.47
C THR A 192 6.70 -3.44 -2.04
N GLU A 193 5.83 -2.47 -1.77
CA GLU A 193 4.48 -2.40 -2.27
C GLU A 193 4.34 -1.35 -3.36
N PRO A 194 3.35 -1.49 -4.26
CA PRO A 194 3.12 -0.51 -5.28
C PRO A 194 2.81 0.87 -4.71
N TYR A 195 3.53 1.88 -5.17
CA TYR A 195 3.30 3.27 -4.75
C TYR A 195 3.50 4.23 -5.92
N GLY A 196 3.15 5.50 -5.71
CA GLY A 196 3.37 6.55 -6.71
C GLY A 196 2.77 7.87 -6.28
N PHE A 197 3.22 8.94 -6.93
CA PHE A 197 2.72 10.29 -6.71
C PHE A 197 2.20 10.91 -8.00
N SER A 198 1.42 11.99 -7.87
CA SER A 198 0.92 12.76 -9.01
C SER A 198 2.04 13.16 -9.96
N ASN A 199 1.69 13.41 -11.23
CA ASN A 199 2.63 13.63 -12.33
C ASN A 199 3.54 12.42 -12.64
N GLY A 200 3.23 11.23 -12.13
CA GLY A 200 3.99 10.00 -12.43
C GLY A 200 5.33 9.91 -11.68
N VAL A 201 5.47 10.63 -10.57
CA VAL A 201 6.68 10.61 -9.75
C VAL A 201 6.73 9.30 -8.94
N TYR A 202 7.86 8.60 -9.02
CA TYR A 202 8.10 7.30 -8.36
C TYR A 202 9.40 7.28 -7.54
N SER A 203 9.88 8.44 -7.12
CA SER A 203 11.05 8.59 -6.25
C SER A 203 10.64 8.59 -4.77
N ALA A 204 11.64 8.48 -3.88
CA ALA A 204 11.39 8.61 -2.45
C ALA A 204 10.82 10.01 -2.12
N PRO A 205 9.96 10.12 -1.09
CA PRO A 205 9.46 11.43 -0.64
C PRO A 205 10.62 12.36 -0.25
N SER A 206 10.61 13.56 -0.81
CA SER A 206 11.59 14.63 -0.59
C SER A 206 10.98 15.95 -1.06
N GLU A 207 11.64 17.07 -0.78
CA GLU A 207 11.23 18.38 -1.30
C GLU A 207 11.21 18.43 -2.83
N SER A 208 12.22 17.84 -3.49
CA SER A 208 12.29 17.79 -4.97
C SER A 208 11.14 17.00 -5.56
N SER A 209 10.91 15.79 -5.03
CA SER A 209 9.83 14.93 -5.53
C SER A 209 8.45 15.47 -5.19
N TYR A 210 8.31 16.22 -4.09
CA TYR A 210 7.09 16.98 -3.80
C TYR A 210 6.86 18.03 -4.89
N ALA A 211 7.86 18.86 -5.20
CA ALA A 211 7.76 19.90 -6.22
C ALA A 211 7.41 19.32 -7.61
N GLU A 212 8.01 18.19 -7.99
CA GLU A 212 7.69 17.47 -9.23
C GLU A 212 6.26 16.91 -9.24
N ALA A 213 5.74 16.48 -8.08
CA ALA A 213 4.40 15.93 -7.95
C ALA A 213 3.31 17.00 -7.81
N MET A 214 3.64 18.29 -7.70
CA MET A 214 2.65 19.34 -7.46
C MET A 214 1.63 19.47 -8.60
N LEU A 215 0.38 19.63 -8.19
CA LEU A 215 -0.77 19.98 -9.01
C LEU A 215 -1.30 21.34 -8.58
N LYS A 216 -1.91 22.05 -9.53
CA LYS A 216 -2.73 23.23 -9.24
C LYS A 216 -4.17 22.78 -9.06
N ARG A 217 -4.86 23.36 -8.08
CA ARG A 217 -6.30 23.14 -7.91
C ARG A 217 -7.04 23.60 -9.17
N PRO A 218 -7.86 22.72 -9.78
CA PRO A 218 -8.61 23.09 -10.97
C PRO A 218 -9.76 24.04 -10.65
N ALA A 219 -10.14 24.86 -11.63
CA ALA A 219 -11.24 25.81 -11.50
C ALA A 219 -12.63 25.17 -11.68
N ALA A 220 -12.68 24.00 -12.30
CA ALA A 220 -13.89 23.21 -12.55
C ALA A 220 -13.60 21.74 -12.23
N SER A 221 -14.64 20.89 -12.29
CA SER A 221 -14.47 19.48 -12.01
C SER A 221 -13.45 18.83 -12.95
N GLN A 222 -12.58 17.99 -12.40
CA GLN A 222 -11.49 17.36 -13.17
C GLN A 222 -11.22 15.93 -12.70
N LEU A 223 -10.96 15.03 -13.64
CA LEU A 223 -10.38 13.72 -13.38
C LEU A 223 -8.85 13.82 -13.36
N VAL A 224 -8.23 13.37 -12.27
CA VAL A 224 -6.78 13.23 -12.13
C VAL A 224 -6.46 11.74 -12.06
N LYS A 225 -5.53 11.28 -12.89
CA LYS A 225 -5.11 9.88 -12.95
C LYS A 225 -3.75 9.69 -12.31
N LEU A 226 -3.62 8.61 -11.55
CA LEU A 226 -2.41 8.15 -10.89
C LEU A 226 -2.22 6.66 -11.18
N HIS A 227 -0.98 6.23 -11.34
CA HIS A 227 -0.61 4.83 -11.40
C HIS A 227 0.39 4.51 -10.30
N VAL A 228 0.22 3.37 -9.64
CA VAL A 228 1.17 2.84 -8.65
C VAL A 228 1.85 1.58 -9.19
N HIS A 229 3.18 1.52 -9.09
CA HIS A 229 4.04 0.55 -9.80
C HIS A 229 4.50 -0.63 -8.95
#